data_AF-A0A7D7R368-F1
#
_entry.id   AF-A0A7D7R368-F1
#
_cell.length_a   1.000
_cell.length_b   1.000
_cell.length_c   1.000
_cell.angle_alpha   90.00
_cell.angle_beta   90.00
_cell.angle_gamma   90.00
#
_symmetry.space_group_name_H-M   'P 1'
#
loop_
_entity.id
_entity.type
_entity.pdbx_description
1 polymer ?
#
loop_
_entity_poly.entity_id
_entity_poly.type
_entity_poly.pdbx_seq_one_letter_code
_entity_poly.pdbx_strand_id
1 'polypeptide(L)'
;MSEDSLPTEEWRIRIDDGDDQFTEENLVATETVLQGYKDRLSHLQEPSEKKIVQEVKEVVIRLNALNEEYDFFIETLEREELQEFIMEKAQQVGLETEKDITAEWREW
;
A
#
# COMPACT_ATOMS: atom_id res chain seq x y z
N MET A 1 -8.01 -7.77 -11.82
CA MET A 1 -7.95 -6.41 -11.27
C MET A 1 -7.53 -5.41 -12.33
N SER A 2 -8.16 -4.25 -12.35
CA SER A 2 -7.75 -3.13 -13.21
C SER A 2 -6.45 -2.52 -12.68
N GLU A 3 -5.63 -1.91 -13.55
CA GLU A 3 -4.39 -1.22 -13.14
C GLU A 3 -4.57 -0.14 -12.05
N ASP A 4 -5.81 0.25 -11.73
CA ASP A 4 -6.10 1.32 -10.78
C ASP A 4 -6.83 0.88 -9.49
N SER A 5 -7.17 -0.41 -9.37
CA SER A 5 -7.89 -0.95 -8.20
C SER A 5 -6.99 -1.01 -6.97
N LEU A 6 -7.58 -0.82 -5.80
CA LEU A 6 -6.88 -0.97 -4.52
C LEU A 6 -6.85 -2.45 -4.10
N PRO A 7 -5.78 -2.93 -3.42
CA PRO A 7 -5.72 -4.29 -2.87
C PRO A 7 -6.92 -4.65 -1.98
N THR A 8 -7.47 -3.65 -1.27
CA THR A 8 -8.63 -3.80 -0.39
C THR A 8 -9.92 -4.23 -1.11
N GLU A 9 -9.99 -4.11 -2.43
CA GLU A 9 -11.12 -4.63 -3.22
C GLU A 9 -11.17 -6.16 -3.15
N GLU A 10 -10.04 -6.85 -3.26
CA GLU A 10 -9.98 -8.30 -3.08
C GLU A 10 -10.18 -8.71 -1.63
N TRP A 11 -9.69 -7.91 -0.68
CA TRP A 11 -9.88 -8.20 0.75
C TRP A 11 -11.37 -8.17 1.11
N ARG A 12 -12.17 -7.26 0.50
CA ARG A 12 -13.63 -7.30 0.64
C ARG A 12 -14.26 -8.55 0.06
N ILE A 13 -13.77 -9.03 -1.08
CA ILE A 13 -14.25 -10.30 -1.66
C ILE A 13 -13.95 -11.47 -0.70
N ARG A 14 -12.78 -11.47 -0.04
CA ARG A 14 -12.43 -12.48 0.97
C ARG A 14 -13.38 -12.44 2.18
N ILE A 15 -13.78 -11.26 2.65
CA ILE A 15 -14.79 -11.12 3.72
C ILE A 15 -16.08 -11.83 3.31
N ASP A 16 -16.56 -11.60 2.08
CA ASP A 16 -17.78 -12.23 1.57
C ASP A 16 -17.66 -13.76 1.48
N ASP A 17 -16.43 -14.27 1.27
CA ASP A 17 -16.08 -15.70 1.28
C ASP A 17 -15.86 -16.27 2.69
N GLY A 18 -16.04 -15.46 3.74
CA GLY A 18 -16.02 -15.86 5.15
C GLY A 18 -14.71 -15.60 5.89
N ASP A 19 -13.83 -14.79 5.34
CA ASP A 19 -12.62 -14.30 6.01
C ASP A 19 -12.99 -13.29 7.13
N ASP A 20 -12.51 -13.55 8.35
CA ASP A 20 -12.73 -12.71 9.53
C ASP A 20 -11.50 -11.86 9.92
N GLN A 21 -10.45 -11.86 9.10
CA GLN A 21 -9.22 -11.06 9.30
C GLN A 21 -9.48 -9.55 9.13
N PHE A 22 -10.46 -9.18 8.30
CA PHE A 22 -10.72 -7.79 7.95
C PHE A 22 -12.00 -7.25 8.60
N THR A 23 -11.99 -5.94 8.85
CA THR A 23 -13.18 -5.19 9.25
C THR A 23 -13.37 -4.04 8.27
N GLU A 24 -14.60 -3.56 8.09
CA GLU A 24 -14.81 -2.40 7.22
C GLU A 24 -13.98 -1.18 7.68
N GLU A 25 -13.71 -1.07 8.98
CA GLU A 25 -12.88 -0.01 9.54
C GLU A 25 -11.42 -0.09 9.09
N ASN A 26 -10.77 -1.26 9.22
CA ASN A 26 -9.37 -1.41 8.81
C ASN A 26 -9.19 -1.32 7.29
N LEU A 27 -10.20 -1.76 6.52
CA LEU A 27 -10.23 -1.60 5.06
C LEU A 27 -10.28 -0.13 4.67
N VAL A 28 -11.25 0.63 5.20
CA VAL A 28 -11.39 2.07 4.89
C VAL A 28 -10.15 2.86 5.32
N ALA A 29 -9.54 2.51 6.46
CA ALA A 29 -8.30 3.13 6.90
C ALA A 29 -7.14 2.85 5.93
N THR A 30 -7.00 1.61 5.48
CA THR A 30 -6.00 1.21 4.49
C THR A 30 -6.21 1.94 3.16
N GLU A 31 -7.45 2.01 2.68
CA GLU A 31 -7.81 2.74 1.45
C GLU A 31 -7.43 4.21 1.51
N THR A 32 -7.68 4.83 2.66
CA THR A 32 -7.31 6.24 2.88
C THR A 32 -5.80 6.44 2.75
N VAL A 33 -5.00 5.51 3.29
CA VAL A 33 -3.54 5.56 3.18
C VAL A 33 -3.07 5.35 1.74
N LEU A 34 -3.62 4.35 1.04
CA LEU A 34 -3.23 4.02 -0.32
C LEU A 34 -3.68 5.09 -1.34
N GLN A 35 -4.90 5.60 -1.20
CA GLN A 35 -5.38 6.69 -2.03
C GLN A 35 -4.58 7.97 -1.78
N GLY A 36 -4.28 8.28 -0.52
CA GLY A 36 -3.41 9.39 -0.18
C GLY A 36 -2.01 9.25 -0.78
N TYR A 37 -1.48 8.03 -0.91
CA TYR A 37 -0.22 7.77 -1.60
C TYR A 37 -0.32 8.03 -3.12
N LYS A 38 -1.35 7.51 -3.80
CA LYS A 38 -1.63 7.82 -5.22
C LYS A 38 -1.70 9.32 -5.45
N ASP A 39 -2.43 10.02 -4.58
CA ASP A 39 -2.61 11.46 -4.66
C ASP A 39 -1.28 12.18 -4.50
N ARG A 40 -0.45 11.84 -3.49
CA ARG A 40 0.87 12.47 -3.31
C ARG A 40 1.79 12.23 -4.50
N LEU A 41 1.83 11.01 -5.05
CA LEU A 41 2.61 10.71 -6.26
C LEU A 41 2.17 11.53 -7.46
N SER A 42 0.85 11.62 -7.73
CA SER A 42 0.32 12.38 -8.88
C SER A 42 0.58 13.89 -8.79
N HIS A 43 0.78 14.42 -7.58
CA HIS A 43 1.10 15.83 -7.33
C HIS A 43 2.60 16.14 -7.27
N LEU A 44 3.48 15.14 -7.46
CA LEU A 44 4.92 15.37 -7.52
C LEU A 44 5.28 16.24 -8.74
N GLN A 45 5.70 17.48 -8.49
CA GLN A 45 6.32 18.31 -9.51
C GLN A 45 7.75 17.85 -9.73
N GLU A 46 8.12 17.51 -10.97
CA GLU A 46 9.43 16.96 -11.34
C GLU A 46 9.78 15.76 -10.45
N PRO A 47 9.12 14.60 -10.66
CA PRO A 47 9.34 13.41 -9.87
C PRO A 47 10.80 12.95 -10.05
N SER A 48 11.53 12.92 -8.95
CA SER A 48 12.88 12.36 -8.89
C SER A 48 12.83 11.09 -8.06
N GLU A 49 13.77 10.17 -8.30
CA GLU A 49 13.92 8.94 -7.52
C GLU A 49 13.82 9.20 -6.02
N LYS A 50 14.55 10.20 -5.51
CA LYS A 50 14.51 10.59 -4.09
C LYS A 50 13.11 10.97 -3.60
N LYS A 51 12.34 11.76 -4.37
CA LYS A 51 10.98 12.16 -3.98
C LYS A 51 10.04 10.95 -3.98
N ILE A 52 10.13 10.10 -5.00
CA ILE A 52 9.28 8.92 -5.11
C ILE A 52 9.59 7.93 -3.98
N VAL A 53 10.87 7.65 -3.72
CA VAL A 53 11.32 6.79 -2.61
C VAL A 53 10.85 7.34 -1.26
N GLN A 54 10.84 8.68 -1.08
CA GLN A 54 10.30 9.29 0.13
C GLN A 54 8.79 9.02 0.28
N GLU A 55 8.01 9.11 -0.80
CA GLU A 55 6.58 8.79 -0.77
C GLU A 55 6.33 7.30 -0.49
N VAL A 56 7.16 6.41 -1.05
CA VAL A 56 7.13 4.97 -0.75
C VAL A 56 7.40 4.72 0.73
N LYS A 57 8.43 5.35 1.29
CA LYS A 57 8.73 5.25 2.72
C LYS A 57 7.56 5.74 3.58
N GLU A 58 7.00 6.90 3.25
CA GLU A 58 5.87 7.49 3.99
C GLU A 58 4.64 6.57 3.99
N VAL A 59 4.28 5.97 2.85
CA VAL A 59 3.15 5.04 2.79
C VAL A 59 3.44 3.77 3.59
N VAL A 60 4.66 3.23 3.53
CA VAL A 60 5.05 2.05 4.31
C VAL A 60 4.94 2.34 5.81
N ILE A 61 5.48 3.45 6.31
CA ILE A 61 5.38 3.81 7.73
C ILE A 61 3.93 3.95 8.19
N ARG A 62 3.05 4.51 7.35
CA ARG A 62 1.61 4.63 7.68
C ARG A 62 0.93 3.27 7.76
N LEU A 63 1.28 2.34 6.87
CA LEU A 63 0.77 0.97 6.92
C LEU A 63 1.29 0.21 8.15
N ASN A 64 2.52 0.48 8.65
CA ASN A 64 3.03 -0.10 9.91
C ASN A 64 2.12 0.32 11.05
N ALA A 65 1.83 1.62 11.13
CA ALA A 65 0.97 2.19 12.16
C ALA A 65 -0.46 1.62 12.10
N LEU A 66 -1.04 1.47 10.90
CA LEU A 66 -2.34 0.82 10.74
C LEU A 66 -2.31 -0.64 11.17
N ASN A 67 -1.25 -1.37 10.83
CA ASN A 67 -1.13 -2.77 11.23
C ASN A 67 -1.12 -2.92 12.75
N GLU A 68 -0.34 -2.09 13.45
CA GLU A 68 -0.32 -2.06 14.91
C GLU A 68 -1.66 -1.62 15.53
N GLU A 69 -2.33 -0.64 14.92
CA GLU A 69 -3.61 -0.09 15.37
C GLU A 69 -4.75 -1.11 15.27
N TYR A 70 -4.74 -1.94 14.22
CA TYR A 70 -5.79 -2.90 13.90
C TYR A 70 -5.37 -4.37 14.17
N ASP A 71 -4.65 -4.59 15.28
CA ASP A 71 -4.32 -5.93 15.83
C ASP A 71 -3.55 -6.85 14.86
N PHE A 72 -2.61 -6.28 14.11
CA PHE A 72 -1.69 -6.99 13.22
C PHE A 72 -2.36 -7.80 12.10
N PHE A 73 -3.42 -7.24 11.49
CA PHE A 73 -4.20 -7.88 10.42
C PHE A 73 -3.48 -8.06 9.07
N ILE A 74 -2.33 -7.42 8.85
CA ILE A 74 -1.56 -7.57 7.60
C ILE A 74 -0.67 -8.80 7.72
N GLU A 75 -1.05 -9.88 7.04
CA GLU A 75 -0.27 -11.11 6.99
C GLU A 75 0.58 -11.21 5.70
N THR A 76 1.07 -12.42 5.40
CA THR A 76 1.98 -12.65 4.27
C THR A 76 1.36 -12.27 2.92
N LEU A 77 0.06 -12.57 2.72
CA LEU A 77 -0.62 -12.31 1.47
C LEU A 77 -0.86 -10.82 1.27
N GLU A 78 -1.43 -10.14 2.26
CA GLU A 78 -1.73 -8.72 2.22
C GLU A 78 -0.44 -7.91 2.05
N ARG A 79 0.64 -8.36 2.68
CA ARG A 79 1.96 -7.76 2.52
C ARG A 79 2.46 -7.82 1.07
N GLU A 80 2.28 -8.94 0.38
CA GLU A 80 2.67 -9.08 -1.03
C GLU A 80 1.83 -8.16 -1.92
N GLU A 81 0.52 -8.10 -1.69
CA GLU A 81 -0.40 -7.26 -2.45
C GLU A 81 -0.14 -5.76 -2.25
N LEU A 82 0.12 -5.35 -1.00
CA LEU A 82 0.52 -3.97 -0.68
C LEU A 82 1.87 -3.62 -1.32
N GLN A 83 2.85 -4.52 -1.25
CA GLN A 83 4.16 -4.30 -1.83
C GLN A 83 4.09 -4.18 -3.36
N GLU A 84 3.35 -5.06 -4.03
CA GLU A 84 3.13 -5.00 -5.47
C GLU A 84 2.47 -3.67 -5.87
N PHE A 85 1.38 -3.30 -5.20
CA PHE A 85 0.69 -2.05 -5.46
C PHE A 85 1.58 -0.82 -5.26
N ILE A 86 2.30 -0.74 -4.14
CA ILE A 86 3.17 0.42 -3.82
C ILE A 86 4.25 0.58 -4.89
N MET A 87 4.91 -0.53 -5.25
CA MET A 87 5.98 -0.53 -6.24
C MET A 87 5.47 -0.21 -7.64
N GLU A 88 4.33 -0.76 -8.05
CA GLU A 88 3.72 -0.45 -9.35
C GLU A 88 3.42 1.05 -9.49
N LYS A 89 2.80 1.67 -8.47
CA LYS A 89 2.48 3.10 -8.50
C LYS A 89 3.74 3.98 -8.49
N ALA A 90 4.78 3.59 -7.77
CA ALA A 90 6.06 4.28 -7.80
C ALA A 90 6.71 4.22 -9.19
N GLN A 91 6.68 3.05 -9.83
CA GLN A 91 7.22 2.84 -11.17
C GLN A 91 6.43 3.62 -12.23
N GLN A 92 5.10 3.72 -12.11
CA GLN A 92 4.24 4.52 -13.00
C GLN A 92 4.62 6.01 -13.04
N VAL A 93 5.18 6.55 -11.96
CA VAL A 93 5.66 7.96 -11.91
C VAL A 93 7.16 8.11 -12.16
N GLY A 94 7.83 7.04 -12.62
CA GLY A 94 9.20 7.09 -13.11
C GLY A 94 10.28 6.54 -12.17
N LEU A 95 9.93 5.76 -11.15
CA LEU A 95 10.93 5.05 -10.35
C LEU A 95 11.48 3.85 -11.13
N GLU A 96 12.77 3.86 -11.46
CA GLU A 96 13.43 2.78 -12.18
C GLU A 96 14.16 1.84 -11.22
N THR A 97 13.47 0.84 -10.69
CA THR A 97 14.07 -0.23 -9.86
C THR A 97 13.31 -1.54 -9.99
N GLU A 98 14.05 -2.65 -9.98
CA GLU A 98 13.52 -4.02 -9.86
C GLU A 98 13.56 -4.54 -8.42
N LYS A 99 14.22 -3.80 -7.52
CA LYS A 99 14.31 -4.18 -6.11
C LYS A 99 13.07 -3.71 -5.36
N ASP A 100 12.56 -4.56 -4.50
CA ASP A 100 11.59 -4.14 -3.49
C ASP A 100 12.26 -3.22 -2.46
N ILE A 101 11.99 -1.92 -2.57
CA ILE A 101 12.50 -0.92 -1.63
C ILE A 101 11.61 -0.80 -0.39
N THR A 102 10.39 -1.34 -0.41
CA THR A 102 9.48 -1.29 0.75
C THR A 102 10.06 -2.09 1.92
N ALA A 103 10.79 -3.18 1.63
CA ALA A 103 11.48 -4.02 2.61
C ALA A 103 12.41 -3.26 3.58
N GLU A 104 12.88 -2.06 3.24
CA GLU A 104 13.73 -1.26 4.15
C GLU A 104 12.95 -0.75 5.38
N TRP A 105 11.64 -0.53 5.26
CA TRP A 105 10.82 0.12 6.30
C TRP A 105 9.63 -0.72 6.77
N ARG A 106 9.39 -1.91 6.21
CA ARG A 106 8.32 -2.81 6.65
C ARG A 106 8.63 -3.42 8.00
N GLU A 107 7.65 -3.38 8.90
CA GLU A 107 7.67 -4.02 10.23
C GLU A 107 6.59 -5.12 10.35
N TRP A 108 5.78 -5.33 9.30
CA TRP A 108 4.77 -6.40 9.17
C TRP A 108 5.21 -7.54 8.23
#